data_AF-A0A7L4RGY5-F1
#
_entry.id   AF-A0A7L4RGY5-F1
#
_cell.length_a   1.000
_cell.length_b   1.000
_cell.length_c   1.000
_cell.angle_alpha   90.00
_cell.angle_beta   90.00
_cell.angle_gamma   90.00
#
_symmetry.space_group_name_H-M   'P 1'
#
loop_
_entity.id
_entity.type
_entity.pdbx_description
1 polymer ?
#
loop_
_entity_poly.entity_id
_entity_poly.type
_entity_poly.pdbx_seq_one_letter_code
_entity_poly.pdbx_strand_id
1 'polypeptide(L)'
;MDFVPCDYAVKTLLPAIRCETAELLAKEGWTQQRIASALGLSQAAVSKYLSAREKAAPEVARLAHAVAQKILSGKGKVELRLCKACGGKGLLICALSKK
;
A
#
# COMPACT_ATOMS: atom_id res chain seq x y z
N MET A 1 10.26 -22.64 -5.21
CA MET A 1 8.89 -22.22 -5.53
C MET A 1 9.04 -20.94 -6.36
N ASP A 2 8.79 -21.02 -7.67
CA ASP A 2 9.02 -19.88 -8.57
C ASP A 2 7.93 -18.84 -8.38
N PHE A 3 8.25 -17.86 -7.56
CA PHE A 3 7.32 -16.83 -7.17
C PHE A 3 7.34 -15.72 -8.25
N VAL A 4 6.24 -15.55 -9.00
CA VAL A 4 6.15 -14.46 -9.99
C VAL A 4 6.13 -13.13 -9.25
N PRO A 5 7.00 -12.14 -9.55
CA PRO A 5 7.13 -10.92 -8.75
C PRO A 5 5.81 -10.17 -8.46
N CYS A 6 4.83 -10.23 -9.35
CA CYS A 6 3.52 -9.63 -9.15
C CYS A 6 2.69 -10.31 -8.07
N ASP A 7 2.79 -11.62 -7.89
CA ASP A 7 2.09 -12.31 -6.81
C ASP A 7 2.67 -11.88 -5.44
N TYR A 8 3.93 -11.41 -5.39
CA TYR A 8 4.71 -11.17 -4.17
C TYR A 8 4.39 -9.77 -3.73
N ALA A 9 4.36 -8.89 -4.73
CA ALA A 9 3.75 -7.59 -4.62
C ALA A 9 2.36 -7.69 -3.97
N VAL A 10 1.47 -8.56 -4.48
CA VAL A 10 0.09 -8.63 -3.99
C VAL A 10 -0.03 -9.31 -2.62
N LYS A 11 0.68 -10.42 -2.37
CA LYS A 11 0.52 -11.22 -1.15
C LYS A 11 1.37 -10.75 0.02
N THR A 12 2.48 -10.06 -0.25
CA THR A 12 3.47 -9.71 0.79
C THR A 12 3.69 -8.20 0.85
N LEU A 13 4.07 -7.59 -0.27
CA LEU A 13 4.52 -6.20 -0.27
C LEU A 13 3.38 -5.20 -0.05
N LEU A 14 2.28 -5.32 -0.79
CA LEU A 14 1.13 -4.41 -0.69
C LEU A 14 0.46 -4.47 0.68
N PRO A 15 0.25 -5.64 1.31
CA PRO A 15 -0.23 -5.72 2.70
C PRO A 15 0.69 -5.01 3.69
N ALA A 16 2.02 -5.20 3.57
CA ALA A 16 2.97 -4.55 4.46
C ALA A 16 2.99 -3.02 4.27
N ILE A 17 2.95 -2.54 3.02
CA ILE A 17 2.82 -1.10 2.71
C ILE A 17 1.53 -0.54 3.32
N ARG A 18 0.39 -1.22 3.13
CA ARG A 18 -0.91 -0.78 3.68
C ARG A 18 -0.89 -0.71 5.20
N CYS A 19 -0.24 -1.67 5.85
CA CYS A 19 -0.11 -1.70 7.31
C CYS A 19 0.65 -0.47 7.83
N GLU A 20 1.86 -0.26 7.31
CA GLU A 20 2.71 0.88 7.67
C GLU A 20 2.04 2.22 7.32
N THR A 21 1.37 2.31 6.16
CA THR A 21 0.62 3.53 5.79
C THR A 21 -0.53 3.79 6.76
N ALA A 22 -1.29 2.77 7.15
CA ALA A 22 -2.38 2.92 8.11
C ALA A 22 -1.86 3.41 9.47
N GLU A 23 -0.74 2.86 9.95
CA GLU A 23 -0.10 3.32 11.19
C GLU A 23 0.36 4.77 11.12
N LEU A 24 0.98 5.18 10.01
CA LEU A 24 1.41 6.57 9.82
C LEU A 24 0.22 7.53 9.83
N LEU A 25 -0.87 7.20 9.12
CA LEU A 25 -2.07 8.04 9.12
C LEU A 25 -2.75 8.09 10.50
N ALA A 26 -2.73 6.99 11.26
CA ALA A 26 -3.24 6.97 12.63
C ALA A 26 -2.41 7.88 13.56
N LYS A 27 -1.07 7.92 13.39
CA LYS A 27 -0.18 8.83 14.12
C LYS A 27 -0.46 10.30 13.80
N GLU A 28 -0.93 10.61 12.59
CA GLU A 28 -1.43 11.93 12.19
C GLU A 28 -2.87 12.23 12.70
N GLY A 29 -3.41 11.40 13.59
CA GLY A 29 -4.71 11.60 14.23
C GLY A 29 -5.93 11.18 13.39
N TRP A 30 -5.74 10.44 12.30
CA TRP A 30 -6.87 9.98 11.49
C TRP A 30 -7.65 8.85 12.17
N THR A 31 -8.98 8.89 12.05
CA THR A 31 -9.84 7.79 12.50
C THR A 31 -9.70 6.57 11.58
N GLN A 32 -9.98 5.37 12.11
CA GLN A 32 -9.91 4.15 11.29
C GLN A 32 -10.86 4.18 10.09
N GLN A 33 -12.04 4.81 10.22
CA GLN A 33 -12.97 5.01 9.11
C GLN A 33 -12.41 5.93 8.02
N ARG A 34 -11.72 7.01 8.41
CA ARG A 34 -11.07 7.92 7.46
C ARG A 34 -9.91 7.23 6.74
N ILE A 35 -9.11 6.45 7.47
CA ILE A 35 -8.02 5.64 6.90
C ILE A 35 -8.58 4.61 5.92
N ALA A 36 -9.64 3.90 6.29
CA ALA A 36 -10.31 2.92 5.44
C ALA A 36 -10.77 3.54 4.12
N SER A 37 -11.40 4.71 4.20
CA SER A 37 -11.85 5.46 3.03
C SER A 37 -10.69 5.87 2.12
N ALA A 38 -9.57 6.35 2.69
CA ALA A 38 -8.41 6.78 1.91
C ALA A 38 -7.61 5.63 1.28
N LEU A 39 -7.60 4.45 1.92
CA LEU A 39 -6.90 3.26 1.42
C LEU A 39 -7.79 2.35 0.55
N GLY A 40 -9.10 2.63 0.46
CA GLY A 40 -10.06 1.78 -0.24
C GLY A 40 -10.24 0.42 0.43
N LEU A 41 -10.29 0.39 1.76
CA LEU A 41 -10.38 -0.82 2.58
C LEU A 41 -11.62 -0.78 3.49
N SER A 42 -11.93 -1.90 4.13
CA SER A 42 -12.89 -1.90 5.24
C SER A 42 -12.26 -1.37 6.53
N GLN A 43 -13.07 -0.80 7.43
CA GLN A 43 -12.57 -0.40 8.75
C GLN A 43 -12.02 -1.60 9.56
N ALA A 44 -12.61 -2.78 9.41
CA ALA A 44 -12.09 -4.01 10.00
C ALA A 44 -10.67 -4.37 9.50
N ALA A 45 -10.39 -4.18 8.21
CA ALA A 45 -9.04 -4.39 7.66
C ALA A 45 -8.04 -3.40 8.26
N VAL A 46 -8.43 -2.14 8.45
CA VAL A 46 -7.60 -1.14 9.13
C VAL A 46 -7.35 -1.50 10.59
N SER A 47 -8.39 -1.92 11.31
CA SER A 47 -8.24 -2.39 12.70
C SER A 47 -7.24 -3.54 12.79
N LYS A 48 -7.30 -4.49 11.85
CA LYS A 48 -6.35 -5.60 11.77
C LYS A 48 -4.92 -5.09 11.56
N TYR A 49 -4.71 -4.16 10.63
CA TYR A 49 -3.40 -3.56 10.39
C TYR A 49 -2.84 -2.84 11.62
N LEU A 50 -3.64 -2.00 12.27
CA LEU A 50 -3.20 -1.28 13.47
C LEU A 50 -2.91 -2.20 14.67
N SER A 51 -3.41 -3.43 14.65
CA SER A 51 -3.10 -4.45 15.67
C SER A 51 -1.87 -5.30 15.36
N ALA A 52 -1.32 -5.19 14.15
CA ALA A 52 -0.12 -5.93 13.75
C ALA A 52 1.08 -5.43 14.56
N ARG A 53 1.95 -6.35 15.01
CA ARG A 53 3.13 -6.03 15.83
C ARG A 53 4.45 -6.06 15.05
N GLU A 54 4.41 -6.58 13.83
CA GLU A 54 5.60 -6.73 13.00
C GLU A 54 5.85 -5.46 12.20
N LYS A 55 7.03 -4.87 12.40
CA LYS A 55 7.48 -3.73 11.60
C LYS A 55 7.94 -4.21 10.24
N ALA A 56 7.56 -3.48 9.19
CA ALA A 56 8.02 -3.79 7.85
C ALA A 56 9.52 -3.52 7.69
N ALA A 57 10.13 -4.18 6.70
CA ALA A 57 11.51 -3.91 6.33
C ALA A 57 11.70 -2.43 5.96
N PRO A 58 12.89 -1.83 6.18
CA PRO A 58 13.11 -0.39 5.98
C PRO A 58 12.73 0.13 4.59
N GLU A 59 12.91 -0.68 3.54
CA GLU A 59 12.49 -0.35 2.18
C GLU A 59 10.97 -0.20 2.03
N VAL A 60 10.22 -1.08 2.69
CA VAL A 60 8.76 -1.06 2.70
C VAL A 60 8.25 0.14 3.49
N ALA A 61 8.85 0.40 4.66
CA ALA A 61 8.52 1.57 5.47
C ALA A 61 8.76 2.89 4.71
N ARG A 62 9.86 3.00 3.93
CA ARG A 62 10.13 4.16 3.06
C ARG A 62 9.04 4.33 2.00
N LEU A 63 8.63 3.26 1.33
CA LEU A 63 7.54 3.30 0.36
C LEU A 63 6.23 3.73 1.02
N ALA A 64 5.87 3.12 2.15
CA ALA A 64 4.68 3.45 2.92
C ALA A 64 4.65 4.91 3.37
N HIS A 65 5.80 5.47 3.76
CA HIS A 65 5.92 6.88 4.09
C HIS A 65 5.63 7.78 2.87
N ALA A 66 6.19 7.46 1.71
CA ALA A 66 5.89 8.19 0.47
C ALA A 66 4.41 8.11 0.08
N VAL A 67 3.75 6.96 0.30
CA VAL A 67 2.29 6.81 0.13
C VAL A 67 1.53 7.70 1.11
N ALA A 68 1.86 7.63 2.40
CA ALA A 68 1.19 8.40 3.45
C ALA A 68 1.31 9.90 3.20
N GLN A 69 2.50 10.40 2.87
CA GLN A 69 2.73 11.81 2.54
C GLN A 69 1.87 12.29 1.36
N LYS A 70 1.73 11.47 0.31
CA LYS A 70 0.85 11.82 -0.82
C LYS A 70 -0.61 11.92 -0.38
N ILE A 71 -1.09 10.97 0.41
CA ILE A 71 -2.45 10.98 0.97
C ILE A 71 -2.69 12.23 1.84
N LEU A 72 -1.75 12.54 2.74
CA LEU A 72 -1.84 13.70 3.63
C LEU A 72 -1.82 15.02 2.86
N SER A 73 -1.01 15.11 1.80
CA SER A 73 -0.91 16.31 0.96
C SER A 73 -2.14 16.55 0.06
N GLY A 74 -3.13 15.65 0.04
CA GLY A 74 -4.31 15.75 -0.82
C GLY A 74 -4.03 15.58 -2.32
N LYS A 75 -2.78 15.30 -2.71
CA LYS A 75 -2.40 15.03 -4.10
C LYS A 75 -2.81 13.60 -4.45
N GLY A 76 -3.88 13.48 -5.24
CA GLY A 76 -4.59 12.24 -5.58
C GLY A 76 -3.76 11.10 -6.17
N LYS A 77 -4.46 9.96 -6.39
CA LYS A 77 -4.03 8.64 -6.88
C LYS A 77 -2.53 8.32 -6.73
N VAL A 78 -2.20 7.53 -5.72
CA VAL A 78 -0.87 6.95 -5.55
C VAL A 78 -0.68 5.76 -6.50
N GLU A 79 0.09 5.96 -7.57
CA GLU A 79 0.55 4.86 -8.42
C GLU A 79 1.91 4.36 -7.93
N LEU A 80 1.96 3.10 -7.47
CA LEU A 80 3.19 2.43 -7.04
C LEU A 80 3.75 1.56 -8.18
N ARG A 81 4.94 1.91 -8.66
CA ARG A 81 5.66 1.12 -9.68
C ARG A 81 6.61 0.14 -8.99
N LEU A 82 6.09 -1.03 -8.63
CA LEU A 82 6.79 -2.01 -7.79
C LEU A 82 7.85 -2.85 -8.54
N CYS A 83 7.80 -2.92 -9.87
CA CYS A 83 8.70 -3.74 -10.67
C CYS A 83 9.29 -2.96 -11.85
N LYS A 84 10.60 -3.09 -12.08
CA LYS A 84 11.27 -2.53 -13.28
C LYS A 84 10.96 -3.32 -14.55
N ALA A 85 10.60 -4.60 -14.43
CA ALA A 85 10.33 -5.47 -15.58
C ALA A 85 9.16 -4.98 -16.45
N CYS A 86 8.20 -4.25 -15.87
CA CYS A 86 7.11 -3.66 -16.65
C CYS A 86 7.45 -2.32 -17.30
N GLY A 87 8.62 -1.73 -17.02
CA GLY A 87 9.12 -0.49 -17.63
C GLY A 87 8.17 0.71 -17.57
N GLY A 88 7.13 0.67 -16.75
CA GLY A 88 6.05 1.66 -16.78
C GLY A 88 5.07 1.57 -17.94
N LYS A 89 5.22 0.60 -18.85
CA LYS A 89 4.32 0.38 -19.99
C LYS A 89 3.14 -0.53 -19.61
N GLY A 90 3.25 -1.19 -18.46
CA GLY A 90 2.30 -2.20 -18.02
C GLY A 90 2.54 -3.51 -18.77
N LEU A 91 2.67 -4.61 -18.04
CA LEU A 91 2.57 -5.94 -18.64
C LEU A 91 1.08 -6.27 -18.86
N LEU A 92 0.79 -7.45 -19.41
CA LEU A 92 -0.57 -7.94 -19.65
C LEU A 92 -1.53 -7.68 -18.46
N ILE A 93 -1.05 -7.87 -17.23
CA ILE A 93 -1.80 -7.61 -15.99
C ILE A 93 -2.20 -6.14 -15.82
N CYS A 94 -1.31 -5.19 -16.10
CA CYS A 94 -1.62 -3.76 -15.99
C CYS A 94 -2.61 -3.30 -17.08
N ALA A 95 -2.53 -3.90 -18.28
CA ALA A 95 -3.51 -3.65 -19.34
C ALA A 95 -4.91 -4.18 -18.93
N LEU A 96 -4.98 -5.35 -18.30
CA LEU A 96 -6.23 -5.92 -17.78
C LEU A 96 -6.82 -5.12 -16.60
N SER A 97 -5.98 -4.49 -15.78
CA SER A 97 -6.40 -3.72 -14.59
C SER A 97 -7.02 -2.35 -14.89
N LYS A 98 -6.93 -1.84 -16.13
CA LYS A 98 -7.46 -0.51 -16.52
C LYS A 98 -8.95 -0.52 -16.92
N LYS A 99 -9.68 -1.62 -16.65
CA LYS A 99 -11.14 -1.67 -16.86
C LYS A 99 -11.89 -0.79 -15.88
#